data_AF-A0A1H6K404-F1
#
_entry.id   AF-A0A1H6K404-F1
#
_cell.length_a   1.000
_cell.length_b   1.000
_cell.length_c   1.000
_cell.angle_alpha   90.00
_cell.angle_beta   90.00
_cell.angle_gamma   90.00
#
_symmetry.space_group_name_H-M   'P 1'
#
loop_
_entity.id
_entity.type
_entity.pdbx_description
1 polymer ?
#
loop_
_entity_poly.entity_id
_entity_poly.type
_entity_poly.pdbx_seq_one_letter_code
_entity_poly.pdbx_strand_id
1 'polypeptide(L)' 'MQVREILSTHLPDAVIAAVIFTIFNIYTDEVVGPFSIILDFLLHVVAIFLGFIVINAIWNSVFGSEAT' A
#
# COMPACT_ATOMS: atom_id res chain seq x y z
N MET A 1 0.93 -19.01 -8.18
CA MET A 1 2.27 -18.68 -7.65
C MET A 1 2.55 -17.18 -7.69
N GLN A 2 2.25 -16.47 -8.79
CA GLN A 2 2.50 -15.01 -8.92
C GLN A 2 1.74 -14.13 -7.91
N VAL A 3 0.45 -14.40 -7.63
CA VAL A 3 -0.32 -13.55 -6.69
C VAL A 3 0.24 -13.58 -5.28
N ARG A 4 0.70 -14.76 -4.81
CA ARG A 4 1.30 -14.92 -3.49
C ARG A 4 2.63 -14.17 -3.37
N GLU A 5 3.39 -14.10 -4.47
CA GLU A 5 4.66 -13.38 -4.54
C GLU A 5 4.45 -11.86 -4.51
N ILE A 6 3.50 -11.35 -5.29
CA ILE A 6 3.08 -9.93 -5.28
C ILE A 6 2.61 -9.54 -3.87
N LEU A 7 1.79 -10.39 -3.25
CA LEU A 7 1.33 -10.18 -1.87
C LEU A 7 2.51 -10.18 -0.89
N SER A 8 3.42 -11.16 -0.94
CA SER A 8 4.56 -11.21 -0.02
C SER A 8 5.54 -10.06 -0.19
N THR A 9 5.67 -9.52 -1.41
CA THR A 9 6.62 -8.44 -1.70
C THR A 9 6.07 -7.08 -1.33
N HIS A 10 4.80 -6.77 -1.68
CA HIS A 10 4.28 -5.41 -1.54
C HIS A 10 3.34 -5.21 -0.34
N LEU A 11 2.75 -6.28 0.22
CA LEU A 11 1.84 -6.15 1.36
C LEU A 11 2.57 -5.69 2.64
N PRO A 12 3.77 -6.21 3.00
CA PRO A 12 4.48 -5.73 4.18
C PRO A 12 4.84 -4.24 4.09
N ASP A 13 5.32 -3.80 2.92
CA ASP A 13 5.66 -2.39 2.68
C ASP A 13 4.42 -1.49 2.76
N ALA A 14 3.29 -1.93 2.19
CA ALA A 14 2.02 -1.21 2.29
C ALA A 14 1.52 -1.12 3.73
N VAL A 15 1.69 -2.18 4.53
CA VAL A 15 1.35 -2.20 5.96
C VAL A 15 2.21 -1.20 6.73
N ILE A 16 3.52 -1.20 6.54
CA ILE A 16 4.43 -0.26 7.23
C ILE A 16 4.06 1.19 6.88
N ALA A 17 3.84 1.48 5.60
CA ALA A 17 3.45 2.81 5.16
C ALA A 17 2.08 3.22 5.74
N ALA A 18 1.10 2.32 5.75
CA ALA A 18 -0.21 2.59 6.33
C ALA A 18 -0.14 2.86 7.85
N VAL A 19 0.75 2.18 8.59
CA VAL A 19 0.99 2.48 10.01
C VAL A 19 1.47 3.93 10.17
N ILE A 20 2.43 4.37 9.35
CA ILE A 20 2.96 5.74 9.40
C ILE A 20 1.84 6.76 9.14
N PHE A 21 1.03 6.56 8.09
CA PHE A 21 -0.10 7.43 7.77
C PHE A 21 -1.15 7.45 8.88
N THR A 22 -1.48 6.30 9.45
CA THR A 22 -2.47 6.21 10.54
C THR A 22 -1.99 6.98 11.77
N ILE A 23 -0.70 6.85 12.14
CA ILE A 23 -0.12 7.61 13.26
C ILE A 23 -0.15 9.11 12.95
N PHE A 24 0.16 9.51 11.72
CA PHE A 24 0.10 10.90 11.30
C PHE A 24 -1.32 11.46 11.39
N ASN A 25 -2.32 10.73 10.89
CA ASN A 25 -3.73 11.16 10.92
C ASN A 25 -4.30 11.22 12.34
N ILE A 26 -3.82 10.36 13.24
CA ILE A 26 -4.12 10.46 14.68
C ILE A 26 -3.48 11.73 15.26
N TYR A 27 -2.22 12.01 14.91
CA TYR A 27 -1.51 13.20 15.41
C TYR A 27 -2.13 14.51 14.92
N THR A 28 -2.67 14.56 13.71
CA THR A 28 -3.35 15.74 13.15
C THR A 28 -4.82 15.87 13.57
N ASP A 29 -5.31 14.97 14.44
CA ASP A 29 -6.74 14.85 14.81
C ASP A 29 -7.69 14.67 13.61
N GLU A 30 -7.18 14.24 12.44
CA GLU A 30 -7.99 13.92 11.26
C GLU A 30 -8.86 12.68 11.47
N VAL A 31 -8.37 11.72 12.26
CA VAL A 31 -9.08 10.48 12.58
C VAL A 31 -9.10 10.25 14.09
N VAL A 32 -10.31 10.20 14.66
CA VAL A 32 -10.51 10.01 16.10
C VAL A 32 -11.40 8.78 16.35
N GLY A 33 -11.02 8.00 17.36
CA GLY A 33 -11.78 6.85 17.84
C GLY A 33 -11.34 5.52 17.21
N PRO A 34 -11.43 4.42 17.98
CA PRO A 34 -10.80 3.15 17.62
C PRO A 34 -11.32 2.54 16.32
N PHE A 35 -12.62 2.66 16.05
CA PHE A 35 -13.21 2.15 14.80
C PHE A 35 -12.73 2.93 13.57
N SER A 36 -12.69 4.27 13.68
CA SER A 36 -12.24 5.13 12.58
C SER A 36 -10.76 4.90 12.27
N ILE A 37 -9.92 4.72 13.30
CA ILE A 37 -8.50 4.39 13.17
C ILE A 37 -8.30 3.07 12.42
N ILE A 38 -9.05 2.02 12.78
CA ILE A 38 -8.95 0.71 12.11
C ILE A 38 -9.37 0.82 10.65
N LEU A 39 -10.47 1.54 10.38
CA LEU A 39 -10.96 1.73 9.02
C LEU A 39 -9.97 2.53 8.17
N ASP A 40 -9.46 3.64 8.70
CA ASP A 40 -8.47 4.49 8.05
C ASP A 40 -7.18 3.72 7.71
N PHE A 41 -6.68 2.95 8.68
CA PHE A 41 -5.53 2.06 8.47
C PHE A 41 -5.78 1.07 7.34
N LEU A 42 -6.90 0.34 7.36
CA LEU A 42 -7.22 -0.65 6.33
C LEU A 42 -7.37 -0.02 4.93
N LEU A 43 -7.98 1.17 4.85
CA LEU A 43 -8.09 1.91 3.61
C LEU A 43 -6.72 2.32 3.06
N HIS A 44 -5.82 2.80 3.92
CA HIS A 44 -4.44 3.11 3.54
C HIS A 44 -3.68 1.87 3.06
N VAL A 45 -3.80 0.73 3.77
CA VAL A 45 -3.17 -0.53 3.33
C VAL A 45 -3.62 -0.91 1.91
N VAL A 46 -4.93 -0.89 1.66
CA VAL A 46 -5.49 -1.25 0.34
C VAL A 46 -5.04 -0.26 -0.72
N ALA A 47 -5.11 1.04 -0.46
CA ALA A 47 -4.74 2.08 -1.42
C ALA A 47 -3.25 2.00 -1.80
N ILE A 48 -2.36 1.87 -0.81
CA ILE A 48 -0.92 1.80 -1.04
C ILE A 48 -0.54 0.51 -1.76
N PHE A 49 -1.13 -0.62 -1.36
CA PHE A 49 -0.90 -1.91 -2.01
C PHE A 49 -1.32 -1.89 -3.48
N LEU A 50 -2.48 -1.32 -3.80
CA LEU A 50 -2.92 -1.11 -5.18
C LEU A 50 -1.97 -0.17 -5.95
N GLY A 51 -1.49 0.88 -5.29
CA GLY A 51 -0.48 1.77 -5.85
C GLY A 51 0.78 1.02 -6.29
N PHE A 52 1.33 0.15 -5.43
CA PHE A 52 2.49 -0.68 -5.76
C PHE A 52 2.22 -1.61 -6.95
N ILE A 53 1.05 -2.26 -7.00
CA ILE A 53 0.69 -3.14 -8.12
C ILE A 53 0.64 -2.36 -9.44
N VAL A 54 -0.03 -1.21 -9.44
CA VAL A 54 -0.18 -0.37 -10.64
C VAL A 54 1.16 0.15 -11.12
N ILE A 55 1.98 0.68 -10.20
CA ILE A 55 3.32 1.19 -10.53
C ILE A 55 4.18 0.05 -11.11
N ASN A 56 4.18 -1.13 -10.48
CA ASN A 56 4.94 -2.27 -10.98
C ASN A 56 4.47 -2.74 -12.37
N ALA A 57 3.15 -2.76 -12.61
CA ALA A 57 2.60 -3.09 -13.92
C ALA A 57 3.00 -2.08 -15.00
N ILE A 58 2.90 -0.78 -14.69
CA ILE A 58 3.32 0.29 -15.60
C ILE A 58 4.82 0.20 -15.88
N TRP A 59 5.63 0.05 -14.83
CA TRP A 59 7.09 -0.06 -14.95
C TRP A 59 7.48 -1.21 -15.87
N ASN A 60 6.90 -2.40 -15.67
CA ASN A 60 7.18 -3.56 -16.52
C ASN A 60 6.69 -3.35 -17.97
N SER A 61 5.59 -2.63 -18.18
CA SER A 61 5.11 -2.31 -19.54
C SER A 61 6.00 -1.32 -20.29
N VAL A 62 6.62 -0.38 -19.58
CA VAL A 62 7.44 0.70 -20.17
C VAL A 62 8.89 0.25 -20.33
N PHE A 63 9.46 -0.39 -19.30
CA PHE A 63 10.88 -0.71 -19.21
C PHE A 63 11.18 -2.21 -19.32
N GLY A 64 10.18 -3.09 -19.16
CA GLY A 64 10.36 -4.54 -19.30
C GLY A 64 10.57 -5.02 -20.74
N SER A 65 10.45 -4.12 -21.72
CA SER A 65 10.69 -4.40 -23.14
C SER A 65 12.16 -4.31 -23.56
N GLU A 66 13.09 -3.88 -22.69
CA GLU A 66 14.52 -3.73 -23.02
C GLU A 66 15.35 -5.01 -22.87
N ALA A 67 14.70 -6.17 -22.62
CA ALA A 67 15.36 -7.47 -22.43
C ALA A 67 15.27 -8.41 -23.65
N THR A 68 15.18 -7.89 -24.87
CA THR A 68 15.32 -8.66 -26.13
C THR A 68 16.51 -8.21 -26.94
#